data_AF-A0A9D1L477-F1
#
_entry.id   AF-A0A9D1L477-F1
#
_cell.length_a   1.000
_cell.length_b   1.000
_cell.length_c   1.000
_cell.angle_alpha   90.00
_cell.angle_beta   90.00
_cell.angle_gamma   90.00
#
_symmetry.space_group_name_H-M   'P 1'
#
loop_
_entity.id
_entity.type
_entity.pdbx_description
1 polymer ?
#
loop_
_entity_poly.entity_id
_entity_poly.type
_entity_poly.pdbx_seq_one_letter_code
_entity_poly.pdbx_strand_id
1 'polypeptide(L)'
;MNEETLQAAVVKAINELLTNKEPFLSTLQKNIATVLNEENDNTTDDIDRRLEELQQQLLIQAKSKNDYEDVADEIYRLRELKQNALVENADREGKRQRIAEMTDFLNKQSRELEEYDEQLVRRLIEKVTIYEAKLTVEFKSGIEIDEEI
;
A
#
# COMPACT_ATOMS: atom_id res chain seq x y z
N MET A 1 -1.93 -19.54 -29.73
CA MET A 1 -2.26 -18.17 -29.31
C MET A 1 -1.12 -17.26 -29.76
N ASN A 2 -1.43 -16.17 -30.46
CA ASN A 2 -0.44 -15.15 -30.86
C ASN A 2 -0.52 -13.93 -29.94
N GLU A 3 0.41 -13.00 -30.09
CA GLU A 3 0.49 -11.78 -29.26
C GLU A 3 -0.76 -10.89 -29.41
N GLU A 4 -1.30 -10.75 -30.62
CA GLU A 4 -2.50 -9.95 -30.89
C GLU A 4 -3.73 -10.46 -30.15
N THR A 5 -3.95 -11.79 -30.11
CA THR A 5 -5.06 -12.39 -29.35
C THR A 5 -4.90 -12.15 -27.86
N LEU A 6 -3.67 -12.24 -27.33
CA LEU A 6 -3.40 -11.97 -25.93
C LEU A 6 -3.66 -10.50 -25.58
N GLN A 7 -3.18 -9.58 -26.40
CA GLN A 7 -3.39 -8.14 -26.22
C GLN A 7 -4.88 -7.78 -26.27
N ALA A 8 -5.63 -8.33 -27.23
CA ALA A 8 -7.07 -8.09 -27.37
C ALA A 8 -7.85 -8.58 -26.13
N ALA A 9 -7.52 -9.76 -25.61
CA ALA A 9 -8.16 -10.29 -24.42
C ALA A 9 -7.84 -9.47 -23.16
N VAL A 10 -6.59 -8.98 -23.03
CA VAL A 10 -6.22 -8.07 -21.94
C VAL A 10 -6.97 -6.74 -22.04
N VAL A 11 -7.10 -6.16 -23.23
CA VAL A 11 -7.90 -4.95 -23.46
C VAL A 11 -9.36 -5.18 -23.08
N LYS A 12 -9.93 -6.33 -23.46
CA LYS A 12 -11.30 -6.70 -23.11
C LYS A 12 -11.49 -6.80 -21.59
N ALA A 13 -10.62 -7.52 -20.88
CA ALA A 13 -10.68 -7.63 -19.43
C ALA A 13 -10.54 -6.27 -18.73
N ILE A 14 -9.67 -5.38 -19.22
CA ILE A 14 -9.54 -4.03 -18.68
C ILE A 14 -10.82 -3.21 -18.93
N ASN A 15 -11.41 -3.32 -20.12
CA ASN A 15 -12.67 -2.63 -20.44
C ASN A 15 -13.81 -3.14 -19.55
N GLU A 16 -13.95 -4.44 -19.33
CA GLU A 16 -14.94 -5.00 -18.41
C GLU A 16 -14.80 -4.44 -16.98
N LEU A 17 -13.55 -4.31 -16.51
CA LEU A 17 -13.25 -3.69 -15.22
C LEU A 17 -13.56 -2.18 -15.20
N LEU A 18 -13.26 -1.46 -16.29
CA LEU A 18 -13.57 -0.03 -16.40
C LEU A 18 -15.07 0.24 -16.50
N THR A 19 -15.85 -0.68 -17.04
CA THR A 19 -17.32 -0.59 -17.07
C THR A 19 -17.91 -0.77 -15.67
N ASN A 20 -17.31 -1.62 -14.82
CA ASN A 20 -17.75 -1.86 -13.45
C ASN A 20 -16.61 -1.74 -12.43
N LYS A 21 -16.25 -0.49 -12.11
CA LYS A 21 -15.08 -0.16 -11.25
C LYS A 21 -15.31 -0.42 -9.76
N GLU A 22 -16.57 -0.43 -9.31
CA GLU A 22 -16.92 -0.47 -7.88
C GLU A 22 -16.38 -1.71 -7.16
N PRO A 23 -16.55 -2.95 -7.68
CA PRO A 23 -15.98 -4.13 -7.04
C PRO A 23 -14.45 -4.11 -6.95
N PHE A 24 -13.80 -3.56 -7.98
CA PHE A 24 -12.34 -3.39 -8.02
C PHE A 24 -11.85 -2.41 -6.96
N LEU A 25 -12.44 -1.21 -6.93
CA LEU A 25 -12.08 -0.18 -5.96
C LEU A 25 -12.37 -0.65 -4.53
N SER A 26 -13.51 -1.29 -4.29
CA SER A 26 -13.87 -1.82 -2.98
C SER A 26 -12.89 -2.91 -2.51
N THR A 27 -12.53 -3.85 -3.38
CA THR A 27 -11.58 -4.92 -3.05
C THR A 27 -10.17 -4.36 -2.80
N LEU A 28 -9.71 -3.44 -3.65
CA LEU A 28 -8.43 -2.76 -3.48
C LEU A 28 -8.38 -1.99 -2.15
N GLN A 29 -9.43 -1.21 -1.85
CA GLN A 29 -9.55 -0.50 -0.59
C GLN A 29 -9.58 -1.44 0.62
N LYS A 30 -10.32 -2.56 0.55
CA LYS A 30 -10.43 -3.53 1.63
C LYS A 30 -9.11 -4.26 1.90
N ASN A 31 -8.43 -4.73 0.86
CA ASN A 31 -7.14 -5.40 0.98
C ASN A 31 -6.12 -4.49 1.64
N ILE A 32 -6.18 -3.20 1.33
CA ILE A 32 -5.21 -2.26 1.84
C ILE A 32 -5.63 -1.72 3.21
N ALA A 33 -6.92 -1.50 3.49
CA ALA A 33 -7.41 -1.25 4.84
C ALA A 33 -7.02 -2.38 5.79
N THR A 34 -6.98 -3.64 5.34
CA THR A 34 -6.49 -4.77 6.14
C THR A 34 -5.00 -4.65 6.45
N VAL A 35 -4.20 -4.07 5.55
CA VAL A 35 -2.76 -3.83 5.72
C VAL A 35 -2.46 -2.50 6.44
N LEU A 36 -3.40 -1.55 6.43
CA LEU A 36 -3.26 -0.22 6.99
C LEU A 36 -3.96 -0.04 8.35
N ASN A 37 -4.92 -0.91 8.70
CA ASN A 37 -5.55 -0.95 10.02
C ASN A 37 -4.62 -1.62 11.03
N GLU A 38 -3.55 -0.92 11.34
CA GLU A 38 -2.89 -1.02 12.63
C GLU A 38 -2.94 0.39 13.21
N GLU A 39 -3.37 0.53 14.45
CA GLU A 39 -3.71 1.76 15.19
C GLU A 39 -2.52 2.75 15.40
N ASN A 40 -1.54 2.75 14.50
CA ASN A 40 -0.21 3.35 14.71
C ASN A 40 0.00 4.72 14.05
N ASP A 41 -1.03 5.33 13.45
CA ASP A 41 -0.89 6.68 12.85
C ASP A 41 -0.55 7.75 13.93
N ASN A 42 -0.78 7.47 15.22
CA ASN A 42 -0.52 8.39 16.35
C ASN A 42 0.62 7.97 17.31
N THR A 43 1.40 6.93 17.02
CA THR A 43 2.38 6.41 18.00
C THR A 43 3.59 7.31 18.22
N THR A 44 3.95 8.18 17.27
CA THR A 44 5.19 8.97 17.37
C THR A 44 5.08 10.17 18.30
N ASP A 45 3.90 10.80 18.39
CA ASP A 45 3.72 12.02 19.21
C ASP A 45 3.80 11.71 20.71
N ASP A 46 3.25 10.57 21.13
CA ASP A 46 3.33 10.12 22.51
C ASP A 46 4.74 9.64 22.87
N ILE A 47 5.46 9.01 21.93
CA ILE A 47 6.88 8.67 22.11
C ILE A 47 7.73 9.93 22.24
N ASP A 48 7.44 10.97 21.45
CA ASP A 48 8.18 12.24 21.51
C ASP A 48 7.98 12.97 22.84
N ARG A 49 6.74 13.06 23.32
CA ARG A 49 6.45 13.61 24.64
C ARG A 49 7.20 12.86 25.74
N ARG A 50 7.21 11.52 25.67
CA ARG A 50 7.90 10.69 26.66
C ARG A 50 9.43 10.82 26.59
N LEU A 51 9.98 10.94 25.39
CA LEU A 51 11.41 11.20 25.18
C LEU A 51 11.82 12.55 25.77
N GLU A 52 11.01 13.60 25.60
CA GLU A 52 11.27 14.91 26.22
C GLU A 52 11.30 14.84 27.75
N GLU A 53 10.31 14.17 28.35
CA GLU A 53 10.24 13.96 29.81
C GLU A 53 11.49 13.24 30.34
N LEU A 54 11.87 12.12 29.71
CA LEU A 54 13.01 11.31 30.14
C LEU A 54 14.34 12.05 29.95
N GLN A 55 14.49 12.82 28.87
CA GLN A 55 15.68 13.65 28.66
C GLN A 55 15.81 14.73 29.74
N GLN A 56 14.71 15.34 30.18
CA GLN A 56 14.74 16.27 31.31
C GLN A 56 15.11 15.58 32.62
N GLN A 57 14.54 14.40 32.89
CA GLN A 57 14.87 13.61 34.08
C GLN A 57 16.35 13.22 34.10
N LEU A 58 16.91 12.81 32.96
CA LEU A 58 18.32 12.47 32.79
C LEU A 58 19.23 13.66 33.17
N LEU A 59 18.89 14.86 32.72
CA LEU A 59 19.64 16.09 33.06
C LEU A 59 19.60 16.40 34.56
N ILE A 60 18.47 16.15 35.22
CA ILE A 60 18.33 16.37 36.67
C ILE A 60 19.16 15.35 37.44
N GLN A 61 19.04 14.06 37.12
CA GLN A 61 19.78 12.98 37.80
C GLN A 61 21.30 13.12 37.64
N ALA A 62 21.76 13.47 36.43
CA ALA A 62 23.18 13.73 36.18
C ALA A 62 23.73 14.90 37.01
N LYS A 63 22.96 15.99 37.14
CA LYS A 63 23.32 17.13 38.01
C LYS A 63 23.36 16.75 39.48
N SER A 64 22.44 15.86 39.90
CA SER A 64 22.35 15.35 41.27
C SER A 64 23.35 14.22 41.59
N LYS A 65 24.14 13.75 40.61
CA LYS A 65 25.03 12.57 40.72
C LYS A 65 24.29 11.29 41.14
N ASN A 66 23.00 11.19 40.81
CA ASN A 66 22.24 9.96 41.00
C ASN A 66 22.51 9.00 39.85
N ASP A 67 22.24 7.72 40.08
CA ASP A 67 22.19 6.73 39.01
C ASP A 67 21.06 7.08 38.03
N TYR A 68 21.34 6.89 36.75
CA TYR A 68 20.47 7.28 35.64
C TYR A 68 20.44 6.23 34.52
N GLU A 69 21.03 5.04 34.75
CA GLU A 69 21.14 3.99 33.74
C GLU A 69 19.76 3.54 33.23
N ASP A 70 18.78 3.37 34.13
CA ASP A 70 17.39 3.04 33.76
C ASP A 70 16.75 4.10 32.83
N VAL A 71 17.04 5.38 33.06
CA VAL A 71 16.51 6.48 32.22
C VAL A 71 17.19 6.49 30.86
N ALA A 72 18.49 6.22 30.82
CA ALA A 72 19.24 6.12 29.58
C ALA A 72 18.75 4.95 28.71
N ASP A 73 18.54 3.78 29.32
CA ASP A 73 18.06 2.57 28.63
C ASP A 73 16.65 2.76 28.04
N GLU A 74 15.74 3.38 28.80
CA GLU A 74 14.39 3.67 28.30
C GLU A 74 14.43 4.71 27.16
N ILE A 75 15.33 5.70 27.20
CA ILE A 75 15.54 6.63 26.08
C ILE A 75 16.01 5.88 24.83
N TYR A 76 16.96 4.94 24.97
CA TYR A 76 17.44 4.13 23.83
C TYR A 76 16.31 3.29 23.24
N ARG A 77 15.55 2.60 24.09
CA ARG A 77 14.41 1.78 23.67
C ARG A 77 13.34 2.60 22.95
N LEU A 78 12.98 3.77 23.48
CA LEU A 78 11.97 4.63 22.86
C LEU A 78 12.43 5.20 21.52
N ARG A 79 13.73 5.48 21.36
CA ARG A 79 14.29 5.90 20.05
C ARG A 79 14.20 4.80 19.00
N GLU A 80 14.49 3.56 19.39
CA GLU A 80 14.37 2.40 18.51
C GLU A 80 12.90 2.18 18.10
N LEU A 81 11.98 2.22 19.07
CA LEU A 81 10.54 2.13 18.81
C LEU A 81 10.06 3.25 17.87
N LYS A 82 10.51 4.48 18.08
CA LYS A 82 10.20 5.61 17.19
C LYS A 82 10.68 5.35 15.77
N GLN A 83 11.91 4.89 15.61
CA GLN A 83 12.50 4.62 14.30
C GLN A 83 11.73 3.54 13.55
N ASN A 84 11.34 2.46 14.23
CA ASN A 84 10.54 1.39 13.63
C ASN A 84 9.16 1.91 13.22
N ALA A 85 8.49 2.67 14.09
CA ALA A 85 7.20 3.27 13.78
C ALA A 85 7.26 4.22 12.57
N LEU A 86 8.34 5.00 12.41
CA LEU A 86 8.55 5.89 11.26
C LEU A 86 8.72 5.11 9.95
N VAL A 87 9.48 4.00 9.97
CA VAL A 87 9.67 3.15 8.79
C VAL A 87 8.35 2.51 8.37
N GLU A 88 7.61 1.95 9.33
CA GLU A 88 6.30 1.38 9.06
C GLU A 88 5.31 2.42 8.55
N ASN A 89 5.30 3.63 9.13
CA ASN A 89 4.46 4.74 8.67
C ASN A 89 4.80 5.15 7.24
N ALA A 90 6.09 5.22 6.87
CA ALA A 90 6.49 5.56 5.51
C ALA A 90 6.02 4.50 4.49
N ASP A 91 6.13 3.21 4.82
CA ASP A 91 5.64 2.12 3.99
C ASP A 91 4.11 2.14 3.85
N ARG A 92 3.40 2.45 4.95
CA ARG A 92 1.94 2.62 4.95
C ARG A 92 1.51 3.81 4.08
N GLU A 93 2.18 4.95 4.20
CA GLU A 93 1.88 6.15 3.41
C GLU A 93 2.11 5.92 1.91
N GLY A 94 3.21 5.24 1.54
CA GLY A 94 3.46 4.85 0.16
C GLY A 94 2.35 3.97 -0.44
N LYS A 95 1.79 3.05 0.37
CA LYS A 95 0.63 2.24 -0.03
C LYS A 95 -0.64 3.09 -0.18
N ARG A 96 -0.90 4.03 0.75
CA ARG A 96 -2.05 4.97 0.67
C ARG A 96 -1.98 5.83 -0.58
N GLN A 97 -0.83 6.42 -0.85
CA GLN A 97 -0.59 7.25 -2.03
C GLN A 97 -0.86 6.47 -3.32
N ARG A 98 -0.39 5.22 -3.41
CA ARG A 98 -0.63 4.37 -4.58
C ARG A 98 -2.11 4.06 -4.81
N ILE A 99 -2.91 3.92 -3.76
CA ILE A 99 -4.37 3.75 -3.87
C ILE A 99 -5.02 5.01 -4.41
N ALA A 100 -4.68 6.16 -3.82
CA ALA A 100 -5.25 7.44 -4.22
C ALA A 100 -4.98 7.68 -5.70
N GLU A 101 -3.73 7.48 -6.14
CA GLU A 101 -3.34 7.60 -7.53
C GLU A 101 -4.07 6.61 -8.45
N MET A 102 -4.29 5.37 -8.02
CA MET A 102 -5.02 4.37 -8.81
C MET A 102 -6.51 4.71 -8.92
N THR A 103 -7.11 5.16 -7.81
CA THR A 103 -8.52 5.56 -7.74
C THR A 103 -8.76 6.77 -8.63
N ASP A 104 -7.92 7.80 -8.51
CA ASP A 104 -7.96 8.98 -9.37
C ASP A 104 -7.77 8.64 -10.84
N PHE A 105 -6.83 7.74 -11.15
CA PHE A 105 -6.59 7.28 -12.50
C PHE A 105 -7.84 6.61 -13.09
N LEU A 106 -8.42 5.64 -12.38
CA LEU A 106 -9.60 4.91 -12.84
C LEU A 106 -10.81 5.85 -12.96
N ASN A 107 -10.98 6.81 -12.06
CA ASN A 107 -12.06 7.80 -12.15
C ASN A 107 -11.92 8.72 -13.37
N LYS A 108 -10.69 9.04 -13.79
CA LYS A 108 -10.43 9.84 -15.01
C LYS A 108 -10.68 9.06 -16.31
N GLN A 109 -10.56 7.73 -16.28
CA GLN A 109 -10.85 6.89 -17.45
C GLN A 109 -12.37 6.85 -17.69
N SER A 110 -12.85 7.60 -18.66
CA SER A 110 -14.27 7.67 -19.03
C SER A 110 -14.60 6.93 -20.33
N ARG A 111 -13.59 6.38 -21.01
CA ARG A 111 -13.73 5.69 -22.30
C ARG A 111 -13.11 4.31 -22.24
N GLU A 112 -13.69 3.40 -23.02
CA GLU A 112 -13.10 2.09 -23.29
C GLU A 112 -11.75 2.26 -23.99
N LEU A 113 -10.80 1.39 -23.67
CA LEU A 113 -9.57 1.26 -24.43
C LEU A 113 -9.88 0.64 -25.78
N GLU A 114 -9.47 1.36 -26.82
CA GLU A 114 -9.52 0.88 -28.20
C GLU A 114 -8.28 0.04 -28.55
N GLU A 115 -7.15 0.28 -27.86
CA GLU A 115 -5.86 -0.35 -28.13
C GLU A 115 -5.16 -0.78 -26.84
N TYR A 116 -4.17 -1.66 -26.99
CA TYR A 116 -3.33 -2.13 -25.90
C TYR A 116 -2.40 -1.01 -25.40
N ASP A 117 -2.57 -0.61 -24.15
CA ASP A 117 -1.69 0.34 -23.46
C ASP A 117 -0.79 -0.40 -22.47
N GLU A 118 0.50 -0.50 -22.82
CA GLU A 118 1.48 -1.20 -21.99
C GLU A 118 1.65 -0.57 -20.60
N GLN A 119 1.58 0.77 -20.49
CA GLN A 119 1.70 1.43 -19.20
C GLN A 119 0.51 1.09 -18.31
N LEU A 120 -0.68 1.05 -18.90
CA LEU A 120 -1.89 0.68 -18.19
C LEU A 120 -1.87 -0.78 -17.73
N VAL A 121 -1.44 -1.69 -18.60
CA VAL A 121 -1.35 -3.12 -18.28
C VAL A 121 -0.36 -3.33 -17.14
N ARG A 122 0.83 -2.72 -17.20
CA ARG A 122 1.82 -2.80 -16.11
C ARG A 122 1.27 -2.22 -14.79
N ARG A 123 0.35 -1.27 -14.87
CA ARG A 123 -0.26 -0.62 -13.70
C ARG A 123 -1.36 -1.47 -13.08
N LEU A 124 -2.17 -2.16 -13.87
CA LEU A 124 -3.38 -2.88 -13.41
C LEU A 124 -3.20 -4.39 -13.27
N ILE A 125 -2.41 -5.02 -14.14
CA ILE A 125 -2.31 -6.48 -14.26
C ILE A 125 -1.13 -6.99 -13.43
N GLU A 126 -1.38 -8.05 -12.64
CA GLU A 126 -0.35 -8.79 -11.90
C GLU A 126 0.22 -9.92 -12.77
N LYS A 127 -0.65 -10.75 -13.36
CA LYS A 127 -0.25 -11.79 -14.32
C LYS A 127 -1.40 -12.19 -15.23
N VAL A 128 -1.06 -12.87 -16.32
CA VAL A 128 -2.03 -13.52 -17.22
C VAL A 128 -1.69 -15.00 -17.30
N THR A 129 -2.67 -15.86 -17.03
CA THR A 129 -2.52 -17.32 -17.09
C THR A 129 -3.27 -17.86 -18.30
N ILE A 130 -2.59 -18.62 -19.15
CA ILE A 130 -3.14 -19.14 -20.40
C ILE A 130 -3.49 -20.62 -20.25
N TYR A 131 -4.69 -21.00 -20.65
CA TYR A 131 -5.18 -22.37 -20.71
C TYR A 131 -5.48 -22.78 -22.16
N GLU A 132 -5.97 -24.01 -22.36
CA GLU A 132 -6.27 -24.53 -23.71
C GLU A 132 -7.38 -23.76 -24.44
N ALA A 133 -8.39 -23.26 -23.71
CA ALA A 133 -9.58 -22.61 -24.29
C ALA A 133 -9.94 -21.27 -23.62
N LYS A 134 -9.13 -20.81 -22.66
CA LYS A 134 -9.37 -19.56 -21.93
C LYS A 134 -8.07 -18.94 -21.45
N LEU A 135 -8.14 -17.67 -21.06
CA LEU A 135 -7.12 -17.02 -20.25
C LEU A 135 -7.75 -16.41 -19.00
N THR A 136 -6.97 -16.34 -17.94
CA THR A 136 -7.33 -15.65 -16.71
C THR A 136 -6.41 -14.44 -16.56
N VAL A 137 -6.99 -13.25 -16.51
CA VAL A 137 -6.30 -11.99 -16.22
C VAL A 137 -6.44 -11.71 -14.72
N GLU A 138 -5.32 -11.75 -14.00
CA GLU A 138 -5.29 -11.40 -12.58
C GLU A 138 -4.84 -9.94 -12.43
N PHE A 139 -5.68 -9.14 -11.80
CA PHE A 139 -5.41 -7.75 -11.48
C PHE A 139 -4.66 -7.63 -10.16
N LYS A 140 -3.87 -6.57 -9.99
CA LYS A 140 -3.14 -6.25 -8.74
C LYS A 140 -4.04 -6.04 -7.52
N SER A 141 -5.35 -5.88 -7.73
CA SER A 141 -6.34 -5.87 -6.65
C SER A 141 -6.69 -7.27 -6.13
N GLY A 142 -6.29 -8.35 -6.83
CA GLY A 142 -6.70 -9.73 -6.58
C GLY A 142 -7.99 -10.14 -7.29
N ILE A 143 -8.54 -9.30 -8.18
CA ILE A 143 -9.65 -9.68 -9.05
C ILE A 143 -9.13 -10.52 -10.21
N GLU A 144 -9.87 -11.58 -10.55
CA GLU A 144 -9.61 -12.41 -11.71
C GLU A 144 -10.76 -12.27 -12.72
N ILE A 145 -10.41 -12.11 -13.99
CA ILE A 145 -11.37 -12.13 -15.12
C ILE A 145 -10.96 -13.25 -16.07
N ASP A 146 -11.91 -14.13 -16.39
CA ASP A 146 -11.74 -15.20 -17.35
C ASP A 146 -12.24 -14.76 -18.73
N GLU A 147 -11.39 -14.89 -19.74
CA GLU A 147 -11.70 -14.60 -21.13
C GLU A 147 -11.58 -15.88 -21.96
N GLU A 148 -12.62 -16.19 -22.73
CA GLU A 148 -12.60 -17.31 -23.68
C GLU A 148 -11.76 -16.94 -24.93
N ILE A 149 -10.98 -17.89 -25.44
CA ILE A 149 -10.07 -17.71 -26.59
C ILE A 149 -10.47 -18.63 -27.74
#